data_AF-A0A317X1R5-F1
#
_entry.id   AF-A0A317X1R5-F1
#
_cell.length_a   1.000
_cell.length_b   1.000
_cell.length_c   1.000
_cell.angle_alpha   90.00
_cell.angle_beta   90.00
_cell.angle_gamma   90.00
#
_symmetry.space_group_name_H-M   'P 1'
#
loop_
_entity.id
_entity.type
_entity.pdbx_description
1 polymer ?
#
loop_
_entity_poly.entity_id
_entity_poly.type
_entity_poly.pdbx_seq_one_letter_code
_entity_poly.pdbx_strand_id
1 'polypeptide(L)'
;MPFILKTLVLNALLAGALMGQAVSAGAHSSNNIQDAPVAINAREALPIENFANDLDKRKNTNKNGKELLTADFPSKDYTCPATDKYSATRYTSGQLTKAYAEAADLAFKDKTLGTKKYPHSFANYDKLDFPCGRRTMEFALDRTSPGTVYAGGEVTDFPDRLIFEYASKTVRAQFCGVIRHQDKDFIKS
;
A
#
# COMPACT_ATOMS: atom_id res chain seq x y z
N MET A 1 65.00 6.65 -8.57
CA MET A 1 64.89 5.37 -9.33
C MET A 1 65.71 4.33 -8.58
N PRO A 2 65.29 3.07 -8.34
CA PRO A 2 64.34 2.21 -9.10
C PRO A 2 63.17 1.60 -8.25
N PHE A 3 61.94 1.46 -8.81
CA PHE A 3 61.22 0.25 -9.32
C PHE A 3 60.73 -0.77 -8.25
N ILE A 4 59.43 -0.81 -7.87
CA ILE A 4 58.24 -1.52 -8.44
C ILE A 4 58.31 -3.07 -8.33
N LEU A 5 57.32 -3.70 -7.68
CA LEU A 5 56.42 -4.71 -8.30
C LEU A 5 55.28 -5.18 -7.35
N LYS A 6 54.05 -5.04 -7.85
CA LYS A 6 52.78 -5.56 -7.32
C LYS A 6 52.67 -7.06 -7.61
N THR A 7 52.07 -7.81 -6.68
CA THR A 7 51.63 -9.19 -6.94
C THR A 7 50.12 -9.19 -7.19
N LEU A 8 49.72 -9.46 -8.43
CA LEU A 8 48.35 -9.75 -8.84
C LEU A 8 48.31 -11.24 -9.19
N VAL A 9 47.49 -12.01 -8.48
CA VAL A 9 47.26 -13.43 -8.79
C VAL A 9 46.14 -13.51 -9.81
N LEU A 10 46.47 -13.98 -11.01
CA LEU A 10 45.52 -14.29 -12.07
C LEU A 10 45.62 -15.79 -12.35
N ASN A 11 44.59 -16.56 -12.01
CA ASN A 11 44.46 -17.94 -12.46
C ASN A 11 43.53 -18.00 -13.67
N ALA A 12 44.03 -18.68 -14.69
CA ALA A 12 43.54 -18.77 -16.04
C ALA A 12 42.52 -19.91 -16.21
N LEU A 13 41.60 -19.69 -17.18
CA LEU A 13 41.01 -20.63 -18.15
C LEU A 13 40.53 -22.02 -17.71
N LEU A 14 39.28 -22.35 -18.06
CA LEU A 14 39.07 -23.40 -19.06
C LEU A 14 37.73 -23.28 -19.80
N ALA A 15 37.76 -23.76 -21.05
CA ALA A 15 36.84 -23.57 -22.15
C ALA A 15 35.69 -24.59 -22.21
N GLY A 16 34.71 -24.27 -23.07
CA GLY A 16 33.78 -25.22 -23.70
C GLY A 16 32.33 -24.77 -23.59
N ALA A 17 31.50 -24.71 -24.63
CA ALA A 17 31.68 -24.98 -26.04
C ALA A 17 30.55 -24.23 -26.80
N LEU A 18 30.88 -23.75 -28.00
CA LEU A 18 29.96 -23.17 -28.97
C LEU A 18 29.42 -24.28 -29.88
N MET A 19 28.11 -24.43 -29.98
CA MET A 19 27.36 -24.87 -31.17
C MET A 19 25.96 -24.22 -31.04
N GLY A 20 25.58 -23.26 -31.88
CA GLY A 20 25.01 -23.48 -33.23
C GLY A 20 23.60 -24.07 -33.09
N GLN A 21 22.50 -23.48 -33.57
CA GLN A 21 22.30 -22.75 -34.82
C GLN A 21 21.06 -21.84 -34.75
N ALA A 22 21.03 -20.86 -35.65
CA ALA A 22 19.92 -19.96 -35.92
C ALA A 22 18.77 -20.63 -36.67
N VAL A 23 17.53 -20.21 -36.42
CA VAL A 23 16.53 -19.97 -37.46
C VAL A 23 15.67 -18.77 -37.04
N SER A 24 15.75 -17.70 -37.83
CA SER A 24 14.74 -16.64 -37.89
C SER A 24 13.83 -16.98 -39.06
N ALA A 25 12.52 -17.05 -38.81
CA ALA A 25 11.50 -16.96 -39.84
C ALA A 25 10.23 -16.42 -39.19
N GLY A 26 9.77 -15.25 -39.64
CA GLY A 26 8.48 -14.70 -39.26
C GLY A 26 7.35 -15.35 -40.03
N ALA A 27 6.15 -15.35 -39.45
CA ALA A 27 4.88 -15.29 -40.17
C ALA A 27 3.74 -14.90 -39.22
N HIS A 28 2.95 -13.92 -39.66
CA HIS A 28 1.60 -13.63 -39.20
C HIS A 28 0.66 -14.83 -39.40
N SER A 29 -0.28 -15.06 -38.48
CA SER A 29 -1.73 -15.26 -38.71
C SER A 29 -2.40 -16.30 -37.79
N SER A 30 -3.52 -15.84 -37.20
CA SER A 30 -4.76 -16.55 -36.83
C SER A 30 -4.83 -17.48 -35.60
N ASN A 31 -5.51 -16.94 -34.58
CA ASN A 31 -6.66 -17.45 -33.82
C ASN A 31 -6.80 -18.96 -33.56
N ASN A 32 -6.87 -19.28 -32.25
CA ASN A 32 -7.87 -20.12 -31.57
C ASN A 32 -7.28 -21.27 -30.72
N ILE A 33 -7.10 -21.06 -29.41
CA ILE A 33 -7.03 -22.09 -28.34
C ILE A 33 -7.56 -21.42 -27.06
N GLN A 34 -8.80 -21.68 -26.69
CA GLN A 34 -9.23 -22.60 -25.62
C GLN A 34 -8.71 -22.24 -24.21
N ASP A 35 -9.68 -22.20 -23.29
CA ASP A 35 -9.58 -21.93 -21.86
C ASP A 35 -8.39 -22.63 -21.17
N ALA A 36 -7.61 -21.84 -20.45
CA ALA A 36 -6.83 -22.29 -19.31
C ALA A 36 -6.89 -21.20 -18.22
N PRO A 37 -7.14 -21.55 -16.95
CA PRO A 37 -7.30 -20.59 -15.88
C PRO A 37 -5.98 -19.84 -15.67
N VAL A 38 -6.00 -18.53 -15.84
CA VAL A 38 -4.90 -17.66 -15.44
C VAL A 38 -4.75 -17.79 -13.92
N ALA A 39 -3.73 -18.54 -13.52
CA ALA A 39 -3.21 -18.52 -12.17
C ALA A 39 -2.86 -17.07 -11.82
N ILE A 40 -3.74 -16.42 -11.06
CA ILE A 40 -3.46 -15.14 -10.45
C ILE A 40 -2.44 -15.43 -9.37
N ASN A 41 -1.15 -15.36 -9.73
CA ASN A 41 -0.07 -15.39 -8.76
C ASN A 41 -0.34 -14.28 -7.74
N ALA A 42 -0.69 -14.69 -6.53
CA ALA A 42 -0.73 -13.85 -5.35
C ALA A 42 0.63 -13.16 -5.26
N ARG A 43 0.69 -11.90 -5.68
CA ARG A 43 1.84 -11.04 -5.40
C ARG A 43 1.93 -10.95 -3.88
N GLU A 44 2.96 -11.60 -3.35
CA GLU A 44 3.33 -11.64 -1.95
C GLU A 44 3.14 -10.25 -1.33
N ALA A 45 2.48 -10.22 -0.17
CA ALA A 45 2.50 -9.05 0.69
C ALA A 45 3.97 -8.75 0.99
N LEU A 46 4.50 -7.66 0.41
CA LEU A 46 5.87 -7.23 0.71
C LEU A 46 6.00 -7.08 2.24
N PRO A 47 7.12 -7.54 2.83
CA PRO A 47 7.37 -7.37 4.25
C PRO A 47 7.14 -5.91 4.67
N ILE A 48 6.46 -5.70 5.79
CA ILE A 48 6.18 -4.37 6.37
C ILE A 48 7.48 -3.54 6.47
N GLU A 49 8.62 -4.21 6.71
CA GLU A 49 9.96 -3.62 6.73
C GLU A 49 10.34 -2.91 5.43
N ASN A 50 9.93 -3.42 4.27
CA ASN A 50 10.21 -2.78 2.97
C ASN A 50 9.35 -1.54 2.72
N PHE A 51 8.18 -1.43 3.37
CA PHE A 51 7.32 -0.23 3.32
C PHE A 51 7.75 0.83 4.32
N ALA A 52 8.14 0.43 5.54
CA ALA A 52 8.79 1.32 6.50
C ALA A 52 10.06 1.94 5.87
N ASN A 53 10.86 1.11 5.16
CA ASN A 53 12.01 1.59 4.41
C ASN A 53 11.65 2.52 3.22
N ASP A 54 10.45 2.41 2.61
CA ASP A 54 10.00 3.33 1.55
C ASP A 54 9.49 4.67 2.12
N LEU A 55 8.88 4.64 3.31
CA LEU A 55 8.60 5.84 4.10
C LEU A 55 9.89 6.56 4.52
N ASP A 56 10.92 5.82 4.96
CA ASP A 56 12.24 6.36 5.32
C ASP A 56 12.99 6.95 4.10
N LYS A 57 12.87 6.32 2.92
CA LYS A 57 13.50 6.85 1.69
C LYS A 57 12.87 8.16 1.21
N ARG A 58 11.57 8.34 1.43
CA ARG A 58 10.87 9.61 1.18
C ARG A 58 11.09 10.53 2.38
N LYS A 59 12.27 11.15 2.58
CA LYS A 59 12.57 12.12 3.67
C LYS A 59 11.29 12.80 4.22
N ASN A 60 10.65 12.17 5.21
CA ASN A 60 9.27 12.52 5.55
C ASN A 60 9.33 13.50 6.69
N THR A 61 9.98 14.63 6.44
CA THR A 61 10.06 15.72 7.39
C THR A 61 8.98 16.74 7.09
N ASN A 62 8.24 17.16 8.12
CA ASN A 62 7.28 18.24 7.95
C ASN A 62 8.01 19.58 7.84
N LYS A 63 7.24 20.66 7.65
CA LYS A 63 7.75 22.04 7.64
C LYS A 63 8.61 22.43 8.86
N ASN A 64 8.54 21.66 9.95
CA ASN A 64 9.29 21.88 11.18
C ASN A 64 10.47 20.90 11.35
N GLY A 65 10.81 20.10 10.33
CA GLY A 65 11.93 19.15 10.37
C GLY A 65 11.69 17.91 11.23
N LYS A 66 10.47 17.68 11.73
CA LYS A 66 10.13 16.45 12.48
C LYS A 66 9.82 15.32 11.53
N GLU A 67 10.06 14.08 11.93
CA GLU A 67 9.74 12.86 11.19
C GLU A 67 8.41 12.25 11.65
N LEU A 68 7.68 11.62 10.72
CA LEU A 68 6.44 10.89 11.02
C LEU A 68 6.76 9.58 11.74
N LEU A 69 6.21 9.42 12.94
CA LEU A 69 6.31 8.19 13.73
C LEU A 69 5.04 7.35 13.52
N THR A 70 5.15 6.22 12.84
CA THR A 70 4.03 5.27 12.72
C THR A 70 4.13 4.20 13.81
N ALA A 71 3.04 3.98 14.53
CA ALA A 71 2.84 2.83 15.41
C ALA A 71 1.79 1.90 14.81
N ASP A 72 1.94 0.61 15.11
CA ASP A 72 0.97 -0.45 14.83
C ASP A 72 0.40 -0.40 13.41
N PHE A 73 1.17 -0.91 12.44
CA PHE A 73 0.66 -1.14 11.10
C PHE A 73 -0.44 -2.22 11.09
N PRO A 74 -1.34 -2.22 10.10
CA PRO A 74 -2.30 -3.30 9.92
C PRO A 74 -1.55 -4.64 9.80
N SER A 75 -1.75 -5.53 10.77
CA SER A 75 -1.09 -6.85 10.81
C SER A 75 -1.96 -8.00 10.32
N LYS A 76 -3.26 -7.74 10.09
CA LYS A 76 -4.24 -8.72 9.63
C LYS A 76 -5.10 -8.16 8.51
N ASP A 77 -5.80 -9.06 7.84
CA ASP A 77 -6.80 -8.72 6.84
C ASP A 77 -8.10 -8.25 7.52
N TYR A 78 -8.85 -7.39 6.83
CA TYR A 78 -10.16 -6.91 7.25
C TYR A 78 -11.18 -7.20 6.16
N THR A 79 -12.39 -7.59 6.56
CA THR A 79 -13.47 -7.84 5.61
C THR A 79 -14.65 -6.96 5.95
N CYS A 80 -14.93 -5.99 5.09
CA CYS A 80 -16.17 -5.24 5.16
C CYS A 80 -17.33 -6.14 4.72
N PRO A 81 -18.34 -6.38 5.58
CA PRO A 81 -19.43 -7.28 5.24
C PRO A 81 -20.29 -6.71 4.12
N ALA A 82 -21.03 -7.59 3.44
CA ALA A 82 -22.00 -7.17 2.45
C ALA A 82 -23.13 -6.33 3.09
N THR A 83 -23.61 -5.34 2.35
CA THR A 83 -24.83 -4.57 2.63
C THR A 83 -25.77 -4.68 1.44
N ASP A 84 -26.97 -4.11 1.55
CA ASP A 84 -27.93 -4.08 0.44
C ASP A 84 -27.38 -3.39 -0.83
N LYS A 85 -26.44 -2.44 -0.65
CA LYS A 85 -25.85 -1.67 -1.76
C LYS A 85 -24.49 -2.21 -2.22
N TYR A 86 -23.72 -2.83 -1.33
CA TYR A 86 -22.33 -3.19 -1.62
C TYR A 86 -22.03 -4.64 -1.25
N SER A 87 -21.47 -5.40 -2.18
CA SER A 87 -20.92 -6.73 -1.88
C SER A 87 -19.77 -6.66 -0.88
N ALA A 88 -19.54 -7.76 -0.15
CA ALA A 88 -18.44 -7.87 0.79
C ALA A 88 -17.09 -7.56 0.11
N THR A 89 -16.18 -6.93 0.85
CA THR A 89 -14.86 -6.56 0.32
C THR A 89 -13.79 -6.91 1.35
N ARG A 90 -12.82 -7.71 0.93
CA ARG A 90 -11.66 -8.08 1.75
C ARG A 90 -10.49 -7.18 1.38
N TYR A 91 -9.86 -6.61 2.39
CA TYR A 91 -8.61 -5.87 2.29
C TYR A 91 -7.51 -6.63 3.01
N THR A 92 -6.41 -6.90 2.32
CA THR A 92 -5.25 -7.54 2.94
C THR A 92 -4.46 -6.55 3.79
N SER A 93 -3.73 -7.05 4.78
CA SER A 93 -2.82 -6.24 5.61
C SER A 93 -1.87 -5.39 4.76
N GLY A 94 -1.31 -5.95 3.68
CA GLY A 94 -0.43 -5.24 2.76
C GLY A 94 -1.12 -4.12 1.97
N GLN A 95 -2.38 -4.32 1.57
CA GLN A 95 -3.17 -3.28 0.90
C GLN A 95 -3.49 -2.12 1.86
N LEU A 96 -3.89 -2.45 3.08
CA LEU A 96 -4.16 -1.47 4.13
C LEU A 96 -2.89 -0.73 4.55
N THR A 97 -1.74 -1.40 4.59
CA THR A 97 -0.45 -0.79 4.92
C THR A 97 -0.12 0.33 3.95
N LYS A 98 -0.32 0.13 2.64
CA LYS A 98 -0.12 1.17 1.61
C LYS A 98 -1.06 2.36 1.81
N ALA A 99 -2.35 2.09 2.00
CA ALA A 99 -3.35 3.14 2.20
C ALA A 99 -3.09 3.93 3.50
N TYR A 100 -2.70 3.24 4.57
CA TYR A 100 -2.37 3.83 5.85
C TYR A 100 -1.12 4.70 5.80
N ALA A 101 -0.06 4.23 5.13
CA ALA A 101 1.16 5.01 4.95
C ALA A 101 0.87 6.35 4.23
N GLU A 102 0.09 6.32 3.15
CA GLU A 102 -0.30 7.54 2.44
C GLU A 102 -1.20 8.45 3.30
N ALA A 103 -2.20 7.89 3.98
CA ALA A 103 -3.09 8.67 4.83
C ALA A 103 -2.32 9.35 5.99
N ALA A 104 -1.41 8.63 6.63
CA ALA A 104 -0.58 9.17 7.69
C ALA A 104 0.36 10.28 7.16
N ASP A 105 0.95 10.09 5.98
CA ASP A 105 1.78 11.10 5.29
C ASP A 105 1.02 12.40 4.99
N LEU A 106 -0.19 12.27 4.45
CA LEU A 106 -1.06 13.41 4.14
C LEU A 106 -1.45 14.15 5.41
N ALA A 107 -1.90 13.45 6.45
CA ALA A 107 -2.24 14.04 7.75
C ALA A 107 -1.03 14.75 8.38
N PHE A 108 0.15 14.14 8.25
CA PHE A 108 1.40 14.69 8.74
C PHE A 108 1.81 15.98 8.03
N LYS A 109 1.59 16.05 6.72
CA LYS A 109 1.86 17.21 5.87
C LYS A 109 0.74 18.25 5.88
N ASP A 110 -0.34 18.01 6.63
CA ASP A 110 -1.55 18.86 6.63
C ASP A 110 -2.13 19.02 5.22
N LYS A 111 -2.12 17.92 4.45
CA LYS A 111 -2.62 17.84 3.08
C LYS A 111 -3.85 16.95 3.03
N THR A 112 -4.69 17.21 2.03
CA THR A 112 -5.89 16.42 1.77
C THR A 112 -6.10 16.22 0.27
N LEU A 113 -6.87 15.20 -0.07
CA LEU A 113 -7.17 14.74 -1.43
C LEU A 113 -8.68 14.77 -1.69
N GLY A 114 -9.02 15.13 -2.93
CA GLY A 114 -10.38 15.15 -3.44
C GLY A 114 -11.30 16.17 -2.79
N THR A 115 -12.53 16.24 -3.28
CA THR A 115 -13.54 17.22 -2.85
C THR A 115 -13.97 17.01 -1.39
N LYS A 116 -13.87 15.77 -0.90
CA LYS A 116 -14.17 15.39 0.49
C LYS A 116 -13.00 15.59 1.46
N LYS A 117 -11.81 16.00 0.97
CA LYS A 117 -10.64 16.35 1.79
C LYS A 117 -10.12 15.20 2.66
N TYR A 118 -9.86 14.04 2.08
CA TYR A 118 -9.24 12.92 2.81
C TYR A 118 -7.71 13.06 2.95
N PRO A 119 -7.11 12.68 4.07
CA PRO A 119 -7.75 12.26 5.30
C PRO A 119 -8.35 13.45 6.06
N HIS A 120 -9.44 13.21 6.78
CA HIS A 120 -10.02 14.19 7.69
C HIS A 120 -10.48 13.53 8.99
N SER A 121 -10.83 14.34 9.99
CA SER A 121 -11.31 13.84 11.27
C SER A 121 -12.55 12.97 11.12
N PHE A 122 -12.55 11.84 11.83
CA PHE A 122 -13.67 10.93 11.96
C PHE A 122 -14.34 11.16 13.31
N ALA A 123 -15.58 11.66 13.31
CA ALA A 123 -16.29 12.07 14.52
C ALA A 123 -16.76 10.91 15.42
N ASN A 124 -16.88 9.69 14.86
CA ASN A 124 -17.33 8.49 15.56
C ASN A 124 -18.64 8.67 16.36
N TYR A 125 -19.69 9.24 15.74
CA TYR A 125 -20.99 9.44 16.38
C TYR A 125 -21.64 8.12 16.85
N ASP A 126 -21.37 7.04 16.13
CA ASP A 126 -21.86 5.69 16.42
C ASP A 126 -21.12 5.01 17.57
N LYS A 127 -20.10 5.66 18.14
CA LYS A 127 -19.29 5.17 19.26
C LYS A 127 -18.71 3.78 18.99
N LEU A 128 -18.25 3.55 17.76
CA LEU A 128 -17.54 2.33 17.41
C LEU A 128 -16.31 2.19 18.31
N ASP A 129 -16.15 1.01 18.89
CA ASP A 129 -15.01 0.71 19.75
C ASP A 129 -13.77 0.46 18.91
N PHE A 130 -12.83 1.42 18.90
CA PHE A 130 -11.54 1.29 18.23
C PHE A 130 -10.42 1.10 19.26
N PRO A 131 -9.39 0.31 18.94
CA PRO A 131 -8.24 0.09 19.82
C PRO A 131 -7.27 1.30 19.88
N CYS A 132 -7.71 2.48 19.46
CA CYS A 132 -6.91 3.70 19.39
C CYS A 132 -7.60 4.85 20.15
N GLY A 133 -6.92 5.98 20.31
CA GLY A 133 -7.41 7.12 21.06
C GLY A 133 -8.52 7.91 20.35
N ARG A 134 -8.75 9.14 20.83
CA ARG A 134 -9.93 9.94 20.46
C ARG A 134 -9.72 10.83 19.22
N ARG A 135 -8.51 10.86 18.64
CA ARG A 135 -8.18 11.72 17.49
C ARG A 135 -8.18 10.93 16.19
N THR A 136 -9.29 10.26 15.93
CA THR A 136 -9.46 9.43 14.75
C THR A 136 -9.63 10.27 13.49
N MET A 137 -9.02 9.79 12.41
CA MET A 137 -9.13 10.27 11.06
C MET A 137 -9.61 9.12 10.18
N GLU A 138 -10.32 9.46 9.11
CA GLU A 138 -10.74 8.52 8.08
C GLU A 138 -10.07 8.81 6.75
N PHE A 139 -9.87 7.75 5.95
CA PHE A 139 -9.35 7.82 4.59
C PHE A 139 -10.09 6.83 3.70
N ALA A 140 -10.43 7.24 2.48
CA ALA A 140 -11.18 6.42 1.54
C ALA A 140 -10.36 5.19 1.08
N LEU A 141 -11.04 4.04 1.01
CA LEU A 141 -10.53 2.82 0.39
C LEU A 141 -11.24 2.56 -0.94
N ASP A 142 -10.45 2.29 -1.97
CA ASP A 142 -10.98 1.89 -3.28
C ASP A 142 -11.39 0.41 -3.23
N ARG A 143 -12.70 0.17 -3.22
CA ARG A 143 -13.26 -1.20 -3.24
C ARG A 143 -13.25 -1.84 -4.63
N THR A 144 -13.18 -1.03 -5.69
CA THR A 144 -13.20 -1.52 -7.08
C THR A 144 -11.83 -2.02 -7.50
N SER A 145 -10.78 -1.47 -6.91
CA SER A 145 -9.41 -1.94 -7.04
C SER A 145 -8.71 -2.01 -5.67
N PRO A 146 -9.06 -3.00 -4.80
CA PRO A 146 -8.43 -3.15 -3.50
C PRO A 146 -6.90 -3.22 -3.59
N GLY A 147 -6.22 -2.30 -2.91
CA GLY A 147 -4.76 -2.15 -2.97
C GLY A 147 -4.25 -0.99 -3.81
N THR A 148 -5.11 -0.36 -4.62
CA THR A 148 -4.86 0.98 -5.15
C THR A 148 -5.12 1.99 -4.04
N VAL A 149 -4.16 2.88 -3.82
CA VAL A 149 -4.31 3.96 -2.84
C VAL A 149 -5.18 5.06 -3.45
N TYR A 150 -6.20 5.50 -2.72
CA TYR A 150 -7.06 6.59 -3.15
C TYR A 150 -6.27 7.86 -3.46
N ALA A 151 -6.48 8.42 -4.64
CA ALA A 151 -5.69 9.53 -5.18
C ALA A 151 -6.48 10.84 -5.34
N GLY A 152 -7.67 10.96 -4.75
CA GLY A 152 -8.47 12.21 -4.77
C GLY A 152 -9.64 12.25 -5.75
N GLY A 153 -10.03 11.12 -6.34
CA GLY A 153 -11.20 11.02 -7.22
C GLY A 153 -12.54 11.12 -6.49
N GLU A 154 -13.64 10.98 -7.22
CA GLU A 154 -14.97 10.88 -6.61
C GLU A 154 -15.09 9.60 -5.77
N VAL A 155 -15.74 9.71 -4.60
CA VAL A 155 -15.85 8.61 -3.62
C VAL A 155 -17.30 8.14 -3.42
N THR A 156 -18.21 8.49 -4.33
CA THR A 156 -19.64 8.13 -4.26
C THR A 156 -19.88 6.63 -4.09
N ASP A 157 -19.00 5.82 -4.68
CA ASP A 157 -19.08 4.36 -4.69
C ASP A 157 -18.00 3.70 -3.82
N PHE A 158 -17.28 4.49 -3.03
CA PHE A 158 -16.30 4.02 -2.05
C PHE A 158 -16.91 4.19 -0.65
N PRO A 159 -17.59 3.17 -0.11
CA PRO A 159 -18.17 3.21 1.23
C PRO A 159 -17.15 2.86 2.31
N ASP A 160 -16.00 2.29 1.97
CA ASP A 160 -15.05 1.75 2.93
C ASP A 160 -14.02 2.80 3.35
N ARG A 161 -13.69 2.84 4.64
CA ARG A 161 -12.72 3.76 5.23
C ARG A 161 -11.71 3.01 6.06
N LEU A 162 -10.45 3.37 5.87
CA LEU A 162 -9.39 3.17 6.85
C LEU A 162 -9.62 4.16 8.00
N ILE A 163 -9.58 3.69 9.25
CA ILE A 163 -9.54 4.54 10.44
C ILE A 163 -8.16 4.46 11.08
N PHE A 164 -7.60 5.62 11.40
CA PHE A 164 -6.33 5.75 12.09
C PHE A 164 -6.36 6.96 13.05
N GLU A 165 -5.56 6.93 14.11
CA GLU A 165 -5.33 8.08 14.97
C GLU A 165 -4.10 8.85 14.49
N TYR A 166 -4.16 10.18 14.55
CA TYR A 166 -2.99 11.02 14.32
C TYR A 166 -2.84 12.10 15.41
N ALA A 167 -1.68 12.09 16.07
CA ALA A 167 -1.32 13.01 17.12
C ALA A 167 -0.25 13.99 16.62
N SER A 168 -0.67 15.15 16.12
CA SER A 168 0.22 16.18 15.53
C SER A 168 1.35 16.66 16.46
N LYS A 169 1.15 16.66 17.79
CA LYS A 169 2.17 17.08 18.77
C LYS A 169 3.38 16.13 18.81
N THR A 170 3.09 14.84 18.87
CA THR A 170 4.08 13.75 18.91
C THR A 170 4.43 13.23 17.52
N VAL A 171 3.72 13.72 16.50
CA VAL A 171 3.85 13.28 15.11
C VAL A 171 3.65 11.76 14.98
N ARG A 172 2.72 11.23 15.79
CA ARG A 172 2.46 9.79 15.86
C ARG A 172 1.17 9.43 15.13
N ALA A 173 1.23 8.48 14.21
CA ALA A 173 0.07 7.84 13.61
C ALA A 173 -0.11 6.42 14.15
N GLN A 174 -1.36 5.95 14.30
CA GLN A 174 -1.68 4.58 14.72
C GLN A 174 -2.87 4.04 13.93
N PHE A 175 -2.76 2.86 13.32
CA PHE A 175 -3.90 2.23 12.67
C PHE A 175 -4.95 1.75 13.70
N CYS A 176 -6.23 1.98 13.42
CA CYS A 176 -7.33 1.61 14.32
C CYS A 176 -8.20 0.48 13.77
N GLY A 177 -8.47 0.47 12.47
CA GLY A 177 -9.36 -0.50 11.86
C GLY A 177 -9.90 -0.05 10.51
N VAL A 178 -10.90 -0.80 10.02
CA VAL A 178 -11.62 -0.51 8.78
C VAL A 178 -13.10 -0.46 9.08
N ILE A 179 -13.81 0.47 8.44
CA ILE A 179 -15.27 0.58 8.51
C ILE A 179 -15.88 0.66 7.12
N ARG A 180 -17.17 0.32 7.04
CA ARG A 180 -18.03 0.56 5.89
C ARG A 180 -19.15 1.52 6.26
N HIS A 181 -19.31 2.59 5.49
CA HIS A 181 -20.51 3.41 5.53
C HIS A 181 -21.72 2.61 5.05
N GLN A 182 -22.79 2.59 5.84
CA GLN A 182 -24.11 2.11 5.47
C GLN A 182 -25.13 3.19 5.81
N ASP A 183 -25.58 3.94 4.81
CA ASP A 183 -26.47 5.09 4.97
C ASP A 183 -25.96 6.11 6.01
N LYS A 184 -26.54 6.15 7.22
CA LYS A 184 -26.13 7.01 8.33
C LYS A 184 -25.21 6.32 9.33
N ASP A 185 -25.06 5.01 9.22
CA ASP A 185 -24.39 4.15 10.21
C ASP A 185 -23.05 3.62 9.66
N PHE A 186 -22.25 3.05 10.57
CA PHE A 186 -20.97 2.45 10.24
C PHE A 186 -20.88 1.00 10.73
N ILE A 187 -20.40 0.10 9.86
CA ILE A 187 -20.06 -1.26 10.23
C ILE A 187 -18.56 -1.42 10.36
N LYS A 188 -18.09 -1.81 11.56
CA LYS A 188 -16.69 -2.19 11.80
C LYS A 188 -16.39 -3.54 11.18
N SER A 189 -15.26 -3.63 10.49
CA SER A 189 -14.72 -4.85 9.87
C SER A 189 -13.77 -5.62 10.77
#